data_AF-A0A2S9GJE4-F1
#
_entry.id   AF-A0A2S9GJE4-F1
#
_cell.length_a   1.000
_cell.length_b   1.000
_cell.length_c   1.000
_cell.angle_alpha   90.00
_cell.angle_beta   90.00
_cell.angle_gamma   90.00
#
_symmetry.space_group_name_H-M   'P 1'
#
loop_
_entity.id
_entity.type
_entity.pdbx_description
1 polymer ?
#
loop_
_entity_poly.entity_id
_entity_poly.type
_entity_poly.pdbx_seq_one_letter_code
_entity_poly.pdbx_strand_id
1 'polypeptide(L)'
;MDRILDAGQTMLIAHGYDGASTNRIAEAAGISPGSLYQYFPNQDAIVEAVIDRFSDDLSARVAAGVSERLDQPAPDYVRESIAA
;
A
#
# COMPACT_ATOMS: atom_id res chain seq x y z
N MET A 1 -11.37 0.98 -8.05
CA MET A 1 -9.95 0.64 -7.85
C MET A 1 -9.60 0.70 -6.37
N ASP A 2 -9.77 1.86 -5.72
CA ASP A 2 -9.34 2.10 -4.34
C ASP A 2 -9.79 1.04 -3.33
N ARG A 3 -11.07 0.65 -3.37
CA ARG A 3 -11.61 -0.43 -2.51
C ARG A 3 -10.89 -1.77 -2.65
N ILE A 4 -10.42 -2.12 -3.85
CA ILE A 4 -9.67 -3.36 -4.09
C ILE A 4 -8.28 -3.25 -3.46
N LEU A 5 -7.63 -2.09 -3.62
CA LEU A 5 -6.29 -1.86 -3.06
C LEU A 5 -6.33 -1.76 -1.52
N ASP A 6 -7.36 -1.16 -0.94
CA ASP A 6 -7.56 -1.09 0.52
C ASP A 6 -7.78 -2.49 1.11
N ALA A 7 -8.64 -3.29 0.47
CA ALA A 7 -8.86 -4.68 0.85
C ALA A 7 -7.57 -5.51 0.68
N GLY A 8 -6.88 -5.37 -0.45
CA GLY A 8 -5.61 -6.04 -0.73
C GLY A 8 -4.54 -5.74 0.32
N GLN A 9 -4.34 -4.45 0.63
CA GLN A 9 -3.43 -4.01 1.68
C GLN A 9 -3.79 -4.59 3.05
N THR A 10 -5.07 -4.55 3.43
CA THR A 10 -5.53 -5.11 4.70
C THR A 10 -5.27 -6.61 4.79
N MET A 11 -5.55 -7.35 3.73
CA MET A 11 -5.33 -8.80 3.67
C MET A 11 -3.83 -9.15 3.67
N LEU A 12 -3.00 -8.39 2.96
CA LEU A 12 -1.55 -8.58 2.94
C LEU A 12 -0.93 -8.36 4.33
N ILE A 13 -1.34 -7.30 5.02
CA ILE A 13 -0.86 -7.01 6.38
C ILE A 13 -1.30 -8.10 7.35
N ALA A 14 -2.55 -8.53 7.29
CA ALA A 14 -3.11 -9.47 8.26
C ALA A 14 -2.73 -10.94 8.01
N HIS A 15 -2.54 -11.33 6.75
CA HIS A 15 -2.46 -12.73 6.35
C HIS A 15 -1.27 -13.07 5.43
N GLY A 16 -0.44 -12.07 5.09
CA GLY A 16 0.67 -12.24 4.15
C GLY A 16 0.19 -12.49 2.72
N TYR A 17 1.15 -12.74 1.82
CA TYR A 17 0.90 -12.96 0.40
C TYR A 17 -0.06 -14.15 0.17
N ASP A 18 0.27 -15.35 0.66
CA ASP A 18 -0.56 -16.55 0.44
C ASP A 18 -1.98 -16.43 1.00
N GLY A 19 -2.16 -15.58 2.03
CA GLY A 19 -3.45 -15.32 2.66
C GLY A 19 -4.34 -14.34 1.89
N ALA A 20 -3.77 -13.51 1.02
CA ALA A 20 -4.43 -12.43 0.29
C ALA A 20 -4.89 -12.87 -1.11
N SER A 21 -5.68 -13.94 -1.18
CA SER A 21 -6.20 -14.44 -2.46
C SER A 21 -7.18 -13.47 -3.12
N THR A 22 -7.27 -13.48 -4.45
CA THR A 22 -8.18 -12.62 -5.24
C THR A 22 -9.63 -12.73 -4.79
N ASN A 23 -10.09 -13.93 -4.40
CA ASN A 23 -11.46 -14.13 -3.90
C ASN A 23 -11.69 -13.44 -2.54
N ARG A 24 -10.77 -13.57 -1.58
CA ARG A 24 -10.88 -12.88 -0.29
C ARG A 24 -10.80 -11.37 -0.45
N ILE A 25 -9.95 -10.90 -1.36
CA ILE A 25 -9.85 -9.47 -1.68
C ILE A 25 -11.15 -8.97 -2.31
N ALA A 26 -11.75 -9.71 -3.25
CA ALA A 26 -13.03 -9.34 -3.84
C ALA A 26 -14.14 -9.26 -2.78
N GLU A 27 -14.21 -10.25 -1.90
CA GLU A 27 -15.16 -10.30 -0.78
C GLU A 27 -14.98 -9.10 0.17
N ALA A 28 -13.75 -8.84 0.62
CA ALA A 28 -13.43 -7.73 1.50
C ALA A 28 -13.67 -6.36 0.84
N ALA A 29 -13.46 -6.25 -0.48
CA ALA A 29 -13.75 -5.04 -1.26
C ALA A 29 -15.26 -4.86 -1.57
N GLY A 30 -16.09 -5.86 -1.26
CA GLY A 30 -17.53 -5.85 -1.54
C GLY A 30 -17.87 -5.88 -3.02
N ILE A 31 -17.07 -6.59 -3.84
CA ILE A 31 -17.27 -6.72 -5.28
C ILE A 31 -17.30 -8.19 -5.71
N SER A 32 -17.82 -8.45 -6.92
CA SER A 32 -17.76 -9.80 -7.48
C SER A 32 -16.32 -10.14 -7.93
N PRO A 33 -15.91 -11.43 -7.89
CA PRO A 33 -14.63 -11.86 -8.47
C PRO A 33 -14.50 -11.49 -9.94
N GLY A 34 -15.58 -11.60 -10.72
CA GLY A 34 -15.57 -11.21 -12.14
C GLY A 34 -15.27 -9.73 -12.35
N SER A 35 -15.80 -8.84 -11.50
CA SER A 35 -15.46 -7.41 -11.51
C SER A 35 -14.00 -7.17 -11.14
N LEU A 36 -13.48 -7.90 -10.15
CA LEU A 36 -12.07 -7.80 -9.76
C LEU A 36 -11.13 -8.18 -10.92
N TYR A 37 -11.43 -9.30 -11.60
CA TYR A 37 -10.63 -9.78 -12.74
C TYR A 37 -10.65 -8.85 -13.96
N GLN A 38 -11.62 -7.92 -14.06
CA GLN A 38 -11.59 -6.87 -15.08
C GLN A 38 -10.51 -5.80 -14.79
N TYR A 39 -10.12 -5.62 -13.53
CA TYR A 39 -9.09 -4.67 -13.12
C TYR A 39 -7.72 -5.34 -12.96
N PHE A 40 -7.69 -6.54 -12.37
CA PHE A 40 -6.46 -7.24 -12.05
C PHE A 40 -6.53 -8.71 -12.51
N PRO A 41 -5.63 -9.15 -13.40
CA PRO A 41 -5.69 -10.49 -13.97
C PRO A 41 -5.34 -11.60 -12.96
N ASN A 42 -4.61 -11.27 -11.90
CA ASN A 42 -4.13 -12.22 -10.89
C ASN A 42 -3.80 -11.52 -9.57
N GLN A 43 -3.43 -12.31 -8.57
CA GLN A 43 -3.04 -11.81 -7.25
C GLN A 43 -1.80 -10.91 -7.31
N ASP A 44 -0.77 -11.30 -8.09
CA ASP A 44 0.46 -10.52 -8.23
C ASP A 44 0.20 -9.08 -8.66
N ALA A 45 -0.65 -8.88 -9.66
CA ALA A 45 -0.99 -7.55 -10.15
C ALA A 45 -1.69 -6.68 -9.10
N ILE A 46 -2.44 -7.28 -8.17
CA ILE A 46 -3.04 -6.55 -7.04
C ILE A 46 -1.96 -6.18 -6.03
N VAL A 47 -1.08 -7.12 -5.71
CA VAL A 47 0.00 -6.92 -4.73
C VAL A 47 0.96 -5.83 -5.22
N GLU A 48 1.37 -5.88 -6.48
CA GLU A 48 2.19 -4.85 -7.12
C GLU A 48 1.53 -3.47 -7.01
N ALA A 49 0.26 -3.35 -7.41
CA ALA A 49 -0.46 -2.08 -7.32
C ALA A 49 -0.64 -1.57 -5.88
N VAL A 50 -0.77 -2.47 -4.90
CA VAL A 50 -0.80 -2.10 -3.47
C VAL A 50 0.57 -1.58 -3.02
N ILE A 51 1.66 -2.26 -3.39
CA ILE A 51 3.03 -1.86 -3.04
C ILE A 51 3.40 -0.53 -3.68
N ASP A 52 3.04 -0.32 -4.94
CA ASP A 52 3.29 0.94 -5.65
C ASP A 52 2.56 2.08 -4.95
N ARG A 53 1.26 1.92 -4.67
CA ARG A 53 0.48 2.92 -3.93
C ARG A 53 1.06 3.23 -2.55
N PHE A 54 1.50 2.21 -1.83
CA PHE A 54 2.13 2.38 -0.52
C PHE A 54 3.46 3.12 -0.63
N SER A 55 4.27 2.81 -1.63
CA SER A 55 5.57 3.43 -1.87
C SER A 55 5.42 4.90 -2.26
N ASP A 56 4.41 5.23 -3.06
CA ASP A 56 4.07 6.60 -3.44
C ASP A 56 3.61 7.42 -2.21
N ASP A 57 2.73 6.87 -1.37
CA ASP A 57 2.29 7.52 -0.12
C ASP A 57 3.47 7.76 0.83
N LEU A 58 4.31 6.73 1.03
CA LEU A 58 5.49 6.84 1.87
C LEU A 58 6.46 7.91 1.34
N SER A 59 6.71 7.92 0.03
CA SER A 59 7.58 8.91 -0.61
C SER A 59 7.04 10.33 -0.44
N ALA A 60 5.73 10.52 -0.60
CA ALA A 60 5.08 11.81 -0.39
C ALA A 60 5.20 12.27 1.08
N ARG A 61 4.98 11.37 2.04
CA ARG A 61 5.11 11.66 3.49
C ARG A 61 6.54 12.01 3.88
N VAL A 62 7.53 11.28 3.36
CA VAL A 62 8.95 11.58 3.58
C VAL A 62 9.30 12.94 2.98
N ALA A 63 8.87 13.22 1.75
CA ALA A 63 9.14 14.51 1.10
C ALA A 63 8.53 15.69 1.89
N ALA A 64 7.30 15.53 2.39
CA ALA A 64 6.65 16.54 3.23
C ALA A 64 7.42 16.77 4.54
N GLY A 65 7.78 15.70 5.25
CA GLY A 65 8.53 15.79 6.51
C GLY A 65 9.94 16.36 6.34
N VAL A 66 10.61 16.12 5.21
CA VAL A 66 11.89 16.77 4.88
C VAL A 66 11.68 18.26 4.60
N SER A 67 10.67 18.62 3.80
CA SER A 67 10.37 20.03 3.48
C SER A 67 10.07 20.86 4.72
N GLU A 68 9.34 20.32 5.70
CA GLU A 68 9.04 21.00 6.97
C GLU A 68 10.28 21.23 7.84
N ARG A 69 11.33 20.41 7.67
CA ARG A 69 12.58 20.47 8.45
C ARG A 69 13.68 21.30 7.80
N LEU A 70 13.55 21.64 6.52
CA LEU A 70 14.50 22.53 5.82
C LEU A 70 14.44 23.99 6.31
N ASP A 71 13.40 24.37 7.06
CA ASP A 71 13.32 25.64 7.81
C ASP A 71 14.06 25.59 9.17
N GLN A 72 14.69 24.46 9.52
CA GLN A 72 15.50 24.30 10.74
C GLN A 72 16.92 23.82 10.38
N PRO A 73 17.99 24.37 11.00
CA PRO A 73 19.36 23.92 10.73
C PRO A 73 19.51 22.43 11.09
N ALA A 74 20.01 21.62 10.14
CA ALA A 74 20.02 20.16 10.23
C ALA A 74 21.00 19.62 11.29
N PRO A 75 20.55 18.67 12.14
CA PRO A 75 21.43 17.57 12.57
C PRO A 75 21.01 16.18 12.05
N ASP A 76 21.98 15.39 11.58
CA ASP A 76 22.02 13.92 11.41
C ASP A 76 20.73 13.08 11.72
N TYR A 77 19.85 12.85 10.73
CA TYR A 77 18.57 12.14 10.94
C TYR A 77 18.46 10.70 10.37
N VAL A 78 19.55 10.04 9.98
CA VAL A 78 19.44 8.70 9.33
C VAL A 78 18.98 7.58 10.29
N ARG A 79 18.88 7.82 11.62
CA ARG A 79 18.49 6.77 12.59
C ARG A 79 17.02 6.72 12.99
N GLU A 80 16.23 7.79 12.81
CA GLU A 80 14.86 7.84 13.34
C GLU A 80 13.78 7.43 12.32
N SER A 81 14.06 7.52 11.02
CA SER A 81 13.05 7.25 9.98
C SER A 81 12.69 5.75 9.77
N ILE A 82 13.30 4.83 10.52
CA ILE A 82 13.02 3.37 10.42
C ILE A 82 12.11 2.89 11.56
N ALA A 83 11.75 3.74 12.53
CA ALA A 83 11.06 3.32 13.77
C ALA A 83 9.61 3.80 13.92
N ALA A 84 8.98 4.39 12.89
CA ALA A 84 7.61 4.92 12.95
C ALA A 84 6.63 4.13 12.09
#